data_AF-A0A2M8KQE2-F1
#
_entry.id   AF-A0A2M8KQE2-F1
#
_cell.length_a   1.000
_cell.length_b   1.000
_cell.length_c   1.000
_cell.angle_alpha   90.00
_cell.angle_beta   90.00
_cell.angle_gamma   90.00
#
_symmetry.space_group_name_H-M   'P 1'
#
loop_
_entity.id
_entity.type
_entity.pdbx_description
1 polymer ?
#
loop_
_entity_poly.entity_id
_entity_poly.type
_entity_poly.pdbx_seq_one_letter_code
_entity_poly.pdbx_strand_id
1 'polypeptide(L)' 'IGNTMNIWWGDPTDAYTAEEVDSMDRNDVIIKDKKGNPISIEMIGILPQELNISDQMAQFGEDPNTPHILQG' A
#
# COMPACT_ATOMS: atom_id res chain seq x y z
N ILE A 1 -11.59 3.13 4.28
CA ILE A 1 -10.42 3.13 3.36
C ILE A 1 -9.76 1.78 3.41
N GLY A 2 -8.97 1.34 2.43
CA GLY A 2 -8.43 -0.02 2.48
C GLY A 2 -7.35 -0.14 3.55
N ASN A 3 -7.34 -1.22 4.31
CA ASN A 3 -6.12 -1.60 5.00
C ASN A 3 -5.10 -2.03 3.94
N THR A 4 -3.81 -1.82 4.21
CA THR A 4 -2.75 -2.18 3.29
C THR A 4 -1.74 -3.08 3.97
N MET A 5 -1.38 -4.18 3.32
CA MET A 5 -0.23 -4.99 3.71
C MET A 5 0.92 -4.74 2.74
N ASN A 6 2.06 -4.33 3.29
CA ASN A 6 3.29 -4.16 2.52
C ASN A 6 4.27 -5.29 2.85
N ILE A 7 4.78 -5.96 1.81
CA ILE A 7 5.81 -6.99 1.95
C ILE A 7 7.02 -6.57 1.13
N TRP A 8 8.15 -6.36 1.83
CA TRP A 8 9.42 -5.97 1.24
C TRP A 8 10.38 -7.15 1.21
N TRP A 9 11.06 -7.33 0.08
CA TRP A 9 12.18 -8.27 -0.05
C TRP A 9 13.44 -7.62 -0.64
N GLY A 10 13.34 -6.40 -1.15
CA GLY A 10 14.49 -5.52 -1.43
C GLY A 10 14.63 -4.40 -0.39
N ASP A 11 15.62 -3.52 -0.61
CA ASP A 11 15.81 -2.32 0.21
C ASP A 11 14.73 -1.27 -0.12
N PRO A 12 13.92 -0.82 0.85
CA PRO A 12 12.90 0.21 0.59
C PRO A 12 13.45 1.53 0.05
N THR A 13 14.72 1.84 0.32
CA THR A 13 15.37 3.06 -0.17
C THR A 13 15.67 3.03 -1.68
N ASP A 14 15.62 1.84 -2.30
CA ASP A 14 15.80 1.65 -3.74
C ASP A 14 14.50 1.84 -4.54
N ALA A 15 13.35 2.06 -3.88
CA ALA A 15 12.06 2.25 -4.51
C ALA A 15 12.06 3.41 -5.50
N TYR A 16 11.62 3.15 -6.74
CA TYR A 16 11.65 4.13 -7.83
C TYR A 16 10.33 4.25 -8.57
N THR A 17 9.71 3.12 -8.96
CA THR A 17 8.41 3.11 -9.63
C THR A 17 7.43 2.16 -8.94
N ALA A 18 6.15 2.43 -9.12
CA ALA A 18 5.05 1.62 -8.65
C ALA A 18 4.12 1.31 -9.83
N GLU A 19 3.64 0.08 -9.92
CA GLU A 19 2.72 -0.38 -10.98
C GLU A 19 1.52 -1.08 -10.34
N GLU A 20 0.32 -0.56 -10.63
CA GLU A 20 -0.93 -1.19 -10.24
C GLU A 20 -1.15 -2.47 -11.04
N VAL A 21 -1.60 -3.52 -10.37
CA VAL A 21 -2.03 -4.75 -11.06
C VAL A 21 -3.42 -4.52 -11.63
N ASP A 22 -3.55 -4.61 -12.95
CA ASP A 22 -4.84 -4.49 -13.64
C ASP A 22 -5.69 -5.76 -13.43
N SER A 23 -6.35 -5.83 -12.27
CA SER A 23 -7.26 -6.91 -11.89
C SER A 23 -8.54 -6.31 -11.32
N MET A 24 -9.70 -6.76 -11.81
CA MET A 24 -11.00 -6.28 -11.32
C MET A 24 -11.26 -6.58 -9.85
N ASP A 25 -10.60 -7.62 -9.32
CA ASP A 25 -10.85 -8.14 -7.97
C ASP A 25 -9.73 -7.83 -6.98
N ARG A 26 -8.66 -7.14 -7.42
CA ARG A 26 -7.48 -6.86 -6.60
C ARG A 26 -6.92 -5.48 -6.86
N ASN A 27 -6.62 -4.79 -5.76
CA ASN A 27 -5.89 -3.53 -5.76
C ASN A 27 -4.48 -3.78 -5.21
N ASP A 28 -3.62 -4.42 -6.00
CA ASP A 28 -2.22 -4.59 -5.60
C ASP A 28 -1.31 -3.64 -6.37
N VAL A 29 -0.21 -3.25 -5.74
CA VAL A 29 0.82 -2.42 -6.36
C VAL A 29 2.18 -3.11 -6.24
N ILE A 30 2.89 -3.22 -7.35
CA ILE A 30 4.26 -3.74 -7.38
C ILE A 30 5.22 -2.56 -7.36
N ILE A 31 6.13 -2.56 -6.39
CA ILE A 31 7.18 -1.54 -6.27
C ILE A 31 8.46 -2.07 -6.91
N LYS A 32 9.09 -1.27 -7.76
CA LYS A 32 10.29 -1.62 -8.52
C LYS A 32 11.45 -0.68 -8.25
N ASP A 33 12.67 -1.21 -8.33
CA ASP A 33 13.91 -0.43 -8.30
C ASP A 33 14.14 0.32 -9.62
N LYS A 34 15.20 1.14 -9.67
CA LYS A 34 15.61 1.87 -10.89
C LYS A 34 15.96 0.98 -12.09
N LYS A 35 16.22 -0.31 -11.87
CA LYS A 35 16.52 -1.29 -12.92
C LYS A 35 15.26 -2.05 -13.36
N GLY A 36 14.12 -1.78 -12.73
CA GLY A 36 12.84 -2.45 -13.00
C GLY A 36 12.65 -3.76 -12.26
N ASN A 37 13.54 -4.14 -11.33
CA ASN A 37 13.35 -5.34 -10.52
C ASN A 37 12.27 -5.08 -9.46
N PRO A 38 11.31 -6.00 -9.26
CA PRO A 38 10.35 -5.86 -8.19
C PRO A 38 11.02 -6.07 -6.83
N ILE A 39 10.82 -5.14 -5.91
CA ILE A 39 11.43 -5.13 -4.57
C ILE A 39 10.39 -5.18 -3.43
N SER A 40 9.12 -4.95 -3.76
CA SER A 40 8.00 -5.03 -2.80
C SER A 40 6.66 -5.21 -3.52
N ILE A 41 5.67 -5.69 -2.77
CA ILE A 41 4.25 -5.68 -3.12
C ILE A 41 3.44 -5.02 -2.01
N GLU A 42 2.53 -4.16 -2.43
CA GLU A 42 1.50 -3.55 -1.62
C GLU A 42 0.18 -4.23 -1.97
N MET A 43 -0.48 -4.85 -0.99
CA MET A 43 -1.78 -5.49 -1.19
C MET A 43 -2.84 -4.71 -0.41
N ILE A 44 -3.81 -4.15 -1.13
CA ILE A 44 -4.86 -3.30 -0.55
C ILE A 44 -6.13 -4.14 -0.34
N GLY A 45 -6.73 -4.01 0.84
CA GLY A 45 -8.04 -4.62 1.15
C GLY A 45 -8.00 -6.10 1.52
N ILE A 46 -6.83 -6.66 1.86
CA ILE A 46 -6.70 -8.10 2.16
C ILE A 46 -7.05 -8.48 3.60
N LEU A 47 -7.19 -7.53 4.52
CA LEU A 47 -7.50 -7.85 5.91
C LEU A 47 -9.01 -7.76 6.12
N PRO A 48 -9.56 -8.55 7.07
CA PRO A 48 -10.93 -8.39 7.53
C PRO A 48 -11.22 -6.93 7.90
N GLN A 49 -12.46 -6.46 7.69
CA GLN A 49 -12.87 -5.09 8.00
C GLN A 49 -12.59 -4.71 9.46
N GLU A 50 -12.57 -5.69 10.37
CA GLU A 50 -12.27 -5.49 11.79
C GLU A 50 -10.83 -5.01 12.05
N LEU A 51 -9.90 -5.30 11.13
CA LEU A 51 -8.51 -4.83 11.18
C LEU A 51 -8.27 -3.57 10.34
N ASN A 52 -9.33 -3.03 9.73
CA ASN A 52 -9.25 -1.83 8.93
C ASN A 52 -9.22 -0.58 9.81
N ILE A 53 -8.02 -0.24 10.29
CA ILE A 53 -7.78 0.91 11.15
C ILE A 53 -8.23 2.22 10.47
N SER A 54 -8.28 2.29 9.14
CA SER A 54 -8.70 3.51 8.44
C SER A 54 -10.16 3.90 8.71
N ASP A 55 -11.06 2.92 8.94
CA ASP A 55 -12.45 3.19 9.32
C ASP A 55 -12.56 3.58 10.81
N GLN A 56 -11.58 3.19 11.63
CA GLN A 56 -11.42 3.67 13.01
C GLN A 56 -10.80 5.07 13.06
N MET A 57 -9.87 5.38 12.15
CA MET A 57 -9.17 6.68 12.05
C MET A 57 -10.02 7.78 11.44
N ALA A 58 -11.00 7.44 10.59
CA ALA A 58 -12.02 8.39 10.13
C ALA A 58 -12.79 9.05 11.30
N GLN A 59 -12.84 8.39 12.47
CA GLN A 59 -13.41 8.94 13.70
C GLN A 59 -12.54 10.06 14.33
N PHE A 60 -11.27 10.14 13.94
CA PHE A 60 -10.28 11.10 14.42
C PHE A 60 -9.98 12.23 13.42
N GLY A 61 -10.60 12.22 12.23
CA GLY A 61 -10.62 13.35 11.31
C GLY A 61 -9.44 13.44 10.33
N GLU A 62 -8.66 12.38 10.15
CA GLU A 62 -7.54 12.34 9.19
C GLU A 62 -7.99 11.88 7.79
N ASP A 63 -7.45 12.49 6.73
CA ASP A 63 -7.76 12.11 5.34
C ASP A 63 -7.18 10.72 5.07
N PRO A 64 -8.05 9.74 4.80
CA PRO A 64 -7.60 8.38 4.73
C PRO A 64 -6.92 8.04 3.39
N ASN A 65 -7.02 8.89 2.35
CA ASN A 65 -6.43 8.60 1.03
C ASN A 65 -4.94 8.94 0.93
N THR A 66 -4.36 9.55 1.96
CA THR A 66 -2.93 9.85 1.96
C THR A 66 -2.17 8.63 2.51
N PRO A 67 -1.22 8.06 1.75
CA PRO A 67 -0.38 6.98 2.26
C PRO A 67 0.31 7.41 3.56
N HIS A 68 0.24 6.60 4.62
CA HIS A 68 0.85 6.93 5.92
C HIS A 68 2.34 7.23 5.84
N ILE A 69 3.07 6.59 4.92
CA ILE A 69 4.52 6.84 4.71
C ILE A 69 4.79 8.27 4.20
N LEU A 70 3.77 8.95 3.68
CA LEU A 70 3.83 10.33 3.18
C LEU A 70 3.17 11.34 4.13
N GLN A 71 2.58 10.89 5.23
CA GLN A 71 2.09 11.74 6.32
C GLN A 71 3.24 11.89 7.32
N GLY A 72 3.88 13.06 7.31
CA GLY A 72 5.11 13.34 8.09
C GLY A 72 4.94 13.39 9.59
#